data_AF-A0A2E0Y7V1-F1
#
_entry.id   AF-A0A2E0Y7V1-F1
#
_cell.length_a   1.000
_cell.length_b   1.000
_cell.length_c   1.000
_cell.angle_alpha   90.00
_cell.angle_beta   90.00
_cell.angle_gamma   90.00
#
_symmetry.space_group_name_H-M   'P 1'
#
loop_
_entity.id
_entity.type
_entity.pdbx_description
1 polymer ?
#
loop_
_entity_poly.entity_id
_entity_poly.type
_entity_poly.pdbx_seq_one_letter_code
_entity_poly.pdbx_strand_id
1 'polypeptide(L)'
;IASSDYVKALAEQIRSQIKAPYHVLGTDGFGRSDTREELRHFFEVDRRFVVLAALKSLADDQKISTDVVKKARDELAIDPDKPNPRLV
;
A
#
# COMPACT_ATOMS: atom_id res chain seq x y z
N ILE A 1 7.03 -1.44 6.58
CA ILE A 1 5.96 -1.71 5.59
C ILE A 1 5.82 -3.22 5.47
N ALA A 2 4.60 -3.75 5.59
CA ALA A 2 4.30 -5.15 5.32
C ALA A 2 3.29 -5.23 4.17
N SER A 3 3.46 -6.20 3.28
CA SER A 3 2.52 -6.49 2.19
C SER A 3 2.32 -8.00 2.12
N SER A 4 1.08 -8.44 1.95
CA SER A 4 0.75 -9.85 1.82
C SER A 4 -0.38 -10.06 0.81
N ASP A 5 -0.46 -11.24 0.21
CA ASP A 5 -1.59 -11.63 -0.66
C ASP A 5 -2.86 -12.00 0.17
N TYR A 6 -2.91 -11.67 1.47
CA TYR A 6 -4.07 -11.75 2.35
C TYR A 6 -4.56 -10.36 2.76
N VAL A 7 -5.76 -10.31 3.33
CA VAL A 7 -6.33 -9.10 3.94
C VAL A 7 -5.36 -8.49 4.98
N LYS A 8 -5.39 -7.17 5.14
CA LYS A 8 -4.52 -6.42 6.06
C LYS A 8 -4.52 -7.00 7.47
N ALA A 9 -5.67 -7.52 7.91
CA ALA A 9 -5.84 -8.14 9.23
C ALA A 9 -4.77 -9.20 9.56
N LEU A 10 -4.26 -9.95 8.58
CA LEU A 10 -3.24 -10.97 8.81
C LEU A 10 -1.94 -10.35 9.37
N ALA A 11 -1.39 -9.35 8.68
CA ALA A 11 -0.15 -8.70 9.12
C ALA A 11 -0.40 -7.75 10.32
N GLU A 12 -1.60 -7.21 10.46
CA GLU A 12 -1.99 -6.40 11.62
C GLU A 12 -1.92 -7.17 12.96
N GLN A 13 -2.01 -8.51 12.94
CA GLN A 13 -1.94 -9.35 14.16
C GLN A 13 -0.66 -9.16 14.99
N ILE A 14 0.45 -8.77 14.36
CA ILE A 14 1.75 -8.58 15.03
C ILE A 14 2.06 -7.12 15.36
N ARG A 15 1.11 -6.20 15.18
CA ARG A 15 1.34 -4.75 15.38
C ARG A 15 1.86 -4.43 16.78
N SER A 16 1.32 -5.05 17.82
CA SER A 16 1.68 -4.73 19.21
C SER A 16 3.12 -5.13 19.57
N GLN A 17 3.74 -6.01 18.77
CA GLN A 17 5.10 -6.50 18.93
C GLN A 17 6.12 -5.63 18.16
N ILE A 18 5.66 -4.73 17.28
CA ILE A 18 6.51 -3.89 16.44
C ILE A 18 6.61 -2.48 17.03
N LYS A 19 7.82 -2.07 17.43
CA LYS A 19 8.10 -0.76 18.05
C LYS A 19 8.42 0.37 17.04
N ALA A 20 8.05 0.20 15.79
CA ALA A 20 8.32 1.14 14.69
C ALA A 20 7.03 1.48 13.94
N PRO A 21 6.98 2.59 13.18
CA PRO A 21 5.87 2.86 12.27
C PRO A 21 5.58 1.65 11.38
N TYR A 22 4.38 1.10 11.53
CA TYR A 22 3.99 -0.13 10.86
C TYR A 22 2.77 0.14 9.97
N HIS A 23 2.99 0.09 8.66
CA HIS A 23 1.95 0.25 7.65
C HIS A 23 1.78 -1.07 6.91
N VAL A 24 0.53 -1.49 6.73
CA VAL A 24 0.15 -2.79 6.17
C VAL A 24 -0.62 -2.60 4.88
N LEU A 25 -0.19 -3.31 3.85
CA LEU A 25 -0.88 -3.49 2.58
C LEU A 25 -1.43 -4.92 2.54
N GLY A 26 -2.63 -5.08 1.98
CA GLY A 26 -3.31 -6.36 1.94
C GLY A 26 -4.50 -6.33 1.00
N THR A 27 -4.99 -7.52 0.68
CA THR A 27 -5.99 -7.77 -0.36
C THR A 27 -7.43 -7.72 0.17
N ASP A 28 -7.75 -6.69 0.96
CA ASP A 28 -9.12 -6.46 1.45
C ASP A 28 -10.09 -6.19 0.31
N GLY A 29 -11.17 -6.98 0.20
CA GLY A 29 -12.19 -6.85 -0.84
C GLY A 29 -12.57 -8.20 -1.44
N PHE A 30 -13.52 -8.18 -2.38
CA PHE A 30 -13.90 -9.39 -3.09
C PHE A 30 -12.92 -9.69 -4.23
N GLY A 31 -12.69 -10.98 -4.47
CA GLY A 31 -11.89 -11.43 -5.60
C GLY A 31 -12.57 -11.11 -6.94
N ARG A 32 -11.74 -10.93 -7.98
CA ARG A 32 -12.19 -10.74 -9.36
C ARG A 32 -11.26 -11.46 -10.33
N SER A 33 -11.75 -11.71 -11.54
CA SER A 33 -10.97 -12.37 -12.59
C SER A 33 -10.11 -11.36 -13.34
N ASP A 34 -8.79 -11.49 -13.23
CA ASP A 34 -7.82 -10.73 -14.01
C ASP A 34 -6.44 -11.41 -13.96
N THR A 35 -5.43 -10.84 -14.59
CA THR A 35 -4.03 -11.26 -14.46
C THR A 35 -3.50 -10.97 -13.05
N ARG A 36 -2.42 -11.66 -12.65
CA ARG A 36 -1.79 -11.42 -11.34
C ARG A 36 -1.25 -9.99 -11.20
N GLU A 37 -0.75 -9.41 -12.29
CA GLU A 37 -0.24 -8.03 -12.26
C GLU A 37 -1.37 -7.05 -11.97
N GLU A 38 -2.46 -7.13 -12.73
CA GLU A 38 -3.62 -6.26 -12.56
C GLU A 38 -4.30 -6.46 -11.21
N LEU A 39 -4.41 -7.69 -10.71
CA LEU A 39 -4.97 -7.93 -9.37
C LEU A 39 -4.09 -7.35 -8.26
N ARG A 40 -2.76 -7.47 -8.35
CA ARG A 40 -1.87 -6.91 -7.33
C ARG A 40 -1.84 -5.39 -7.36
N HIS A 41 -1.99 -4.79 -8.54
CA HIS A 41 -2.16 -3.36 -8.68
C HIS A 41 -3.50 -2.90 -8.11
N PHE A 42 -4.58 -3.62 -8.43
CA PHE A 42 -5.91 -3.35 -7.91
C PHE A 42 -5.98 -3.43 -6.39
N PHE A 43 -5.48 -4.50 -5.79
CA PHE A 43 -5.46 -4.66 -4.34
C PHE A 43 -4.39 -3.83 -3.62
N GLU A 44 -3.62 -3.02 -4.33
CA GLU A 44 -2.63 -2.10 -3.75
C GLU A 44 -1.46 -2.82 -3.04
N VAL A 45 -1.09 -4.02 -3.51
CA VAL A 45 -0.05 -4.86 -2.87
C VAL A 45 1.22 -5.02 -3.70
N ASP A 46 1.25 -4.48 -4.93
CA ASP A 46 2.42 -4.53 -5.79
C ASP A 46 3.60 -3.65 -5.31
N ARG A 47 4.73 -3.73 -6.01
CA ARG A 47 5.96 -2.97 -5.68
C ARG A 47 5.75 -1.45 -5.64
N ARG A 48 4.81 -0.93 -6.44
CA ARG A 48 4.54 0.50 -6.59
C ARG A 48 3.93 1.03 -5.30
N PHE A 49 2.93 0.32 -4.77
CA PHE A 49 2.29 0.67 -3.50
C PHE A 49 3.23 0.48 -2.30
N VAL A 50 4.10 -0.53 -2.31
CA VAL A 50 5.13 -0.69 -1.27
C VAL A 50 6.09 0.51 -1.23
N VAL A 51 6.57 0.97 -2.39
CA VAL A 51 7.43 2.15 -2.50
C VAL A 51 6.70 3.40 -2.02
N LEU A 52 5.46 3.61 -2.49
CA LEU A 52 4.68 4.78 -2.10
C LEU A 52 4.42 4.82 -0.58
N ALA A 53 4.06 3.69 0.03
CA ALA A 53 3.85 3.57 1.46
C ALA A 53 5.14 3.83 2.27
N ALA A 54 6.29 3.35 1.79
CA ALA A 54 7.58 3.62 2.43
C ALA A 54 7.95 5.10 2.38
N LEU A 55 7.84 5.73 1.22
CA LEU A 55 8.12 7.16 1.06
C LEU A 55 7.16 8.02 1.88
N LYS A 56 5.86 7.67 1.90
CA LYS A 56 4.87 8.37 2.74
C LYS A 56 5.22 8.27 4.22
N SER A 57 5.63 7.10 4.70
CA SER A 57 6.07 6.91 6.08
C SER A 57 7.30 7.77 6.42
N LEU A 58 8.27 7.91 5.51
CA LEU A 58 9.40 8.82 5.70
C LEU A 58 8.99 10.30 5.70
N ALA A 59 8.01 10.68 4.88
CA ALA A 59 7.49 12.04 4.83
C ALA A 59 6.70 12.39 6.10
N ASP A 60 5.95 11.44 6.66
CA ASP A 60 5.24 11.58 7.94
C ASP A 60 6.21 11.76 9.11
N ASP A 61 7.36 11.09 9.05
CA ASP A 61 8.51 11.31 9.94
C ASP A 61 9.31 12.59 9.63
N GLN A 62 8.87 13.41 8.67
CA GLN A 62 9.55 14.63 8.19
C GLN A 62 10.99 14.43 7.68
N LYS A 63 11.36 13.19 7.33
CA LYS A 63 12.70 12.86 6.82
C LYS A 63 12.88 13.23 5.34
N ILE A 64 11.77 13.34 4.61
CA ILE A 64 11.73 13.77 3.20
C ILE A 64 10.55 14.72 2.97
N SER A 65 10.61 15.52 1.91
CA SER A 65 9.47 16.37 1.50
C SER A 65 8.32 15.52 0.96
N THR A 66 7.09 15.97 1.22
CA THR A 66 5.86 15.42 0.61
C THR A 66 5.88 15.48 -0.92
N ASP A 67 6.65 16.38 -1.51
CA ASP A 67 6.76 16.48 -2.98
C ASP A 67 7.47 15.28 -3.60
N VAL A 68 8.39 14.65 -2.86
CA VAL A 68 9.02 13.38 -3.28
C VAL A 68 7.96 12.28 -3.38
N VAL A 69 7.02 12.24 -2.44
CA VAL A 69 5.92 11.27 -2.43
C VAL A 69 4.98 11.51 -3.61
N LYS A 70 4.61 12.77 -3.88
CA LYS A 70 3.76 13.13 -5.03
C LYS A 70 4.43 12.74 -6.34
N LYS A 71 5.70 13.10 -6.52
CA LYS A 71 6.48 12.73 -7.70
C LYS A 71 6.54 11.22 -7.90
N ALA A 72 6.82 10.47 -6.84
CA ALA A 72 6.87 9.01 -6.91
C ALA A 72 5.51 8.39 -7.25
N ARG A 73 4.40 8.89 -6.68
CA ARG A 73 3.04 8.45 -7.04
C ARG A 73 2.80 8.58 -8.55
N ASP A 74 3.17 9.73 -9.12
CA ASP A 74 2.94 10.04 -10.53
C ASP A 74 3.84 9.16 -11.42
N GLU A 75 5.12 9.00 -11.09
CA GLU A 75 6.07 8.12 -11.81
C GLU A 75 5.67 6.64 -11.75
N LEU A 76 5.03 6.23 -10.65
CA LEU A 76 4.53 4.87 -10.44
C LEU A 76 3.13 4.63 -11.02
N ALA A 77 2.51 5.65 -11.64
CA ALA A 77 1.18 5.58 -12.20
C ALA A 77 0.12 5.05 -11.21
N ILE A 78 0.14 5.56 -9.97
CA ILE A 78 -0.85 5.23 -8.95
C ILE A 78 -1.95 6.28 -8.96
N ASP A 79 -3.18 5.86 -9.24
CA ASP A 79 -4.37 6.70 -9.16
C ASP A 79 -4.75 6.96 -7.68
N PRO A 80 -4.69 8.21 -7.20
CA PRO A 80 -5.07 8.56 -5.83
C PRO A 80 -6.59 8.54 -5.59
N ASP A 81 -7.39 8.65 -6.64
CA ASP A 81 -8.85 8.76 -6.57
C ASP A 81 -9.53 7.41 -6.83
N LYS A 82 -8.75 6.35 -7.05
CA LYS A 82 -9.29 5.00 -7.24
C LYS A 82 -10.08 4.55 -6.00
N PRO A 83 -11.20 3.85 -6.18
CA PRO A 83 -12.00 3.37 -5.06
C PRO A 83 -11.22 2.34 -4.23
N ASN A 84 -11.44 2.37 -2.91
CA ASN A 84 -10.87 1.37 -2.02
C ASN A 84 -11.33 -0.03 -2.43
N PRO A 85 -10.42 -1.02 -2.62
CA PRO A 85 -10.76 -2.37 -3.07
C PRO A 85 -11.81 -3.11 -2.22
N ARG A 86 -11.99 -2.71 -0.96
CA ARG A 86 -13.02 -3.28 -0.05
C ARG A 86 -14.45 -2.84 -0.37
N LEU A 87 -14.61 -1.72 -1.09
CA LEU A 87 -15.91 -1.07 -1.32
C LEU A 87 -16.51 -1.35 -2.71
N VAL A 88 -15.79 -2.11 -3.54
CA VAL A 88 -16.14 -2.39 -4.94
C VAL A 88 -16.18 -3.87 -5.23
#